data_AF-A0A1T4ZVL8-F1
#
_entry.id   AF-A0A1T4ZVL8-F1
#
_cell.length_a   1.000
_cell.length_b   1.000
_cell.length_c   1.000
_cell.angle_alpha   90.00
_cell.angle_beta   90.00
_cell.angle_gamma   90.00
#
_symmetry.space_group_name_H-M   'P 1'
#
loop_
_entity.id
_entity.type
_entity.pdbx_description
1 polymer ?
#
loop_
_entity_poly.entity_id
_entity_poly.type
_entity_poly.pdbx_seq_one_letter_code
_entity_poly.pdbx_strand_id
1 'polypeptide(L)'
;MRDRYSMRLGGQFAPPKRYDAQVVLDRIAEVATNLAAQAGVGAMETAGGLLGYLVENPRDLETFMVGGIWELPPGWFQRHNLTWHAQDGSIVHPADVRSLGEISQKKRGRR
;
A
#
# COMPACT_ATOMS: atom_id res chain seq x y z
N MET A 1 -28.62 24.72 -10.34
CA MET A 1 -27.21 24.32 -10.22
C MET A 1 -27.16 22.83 -10.54
N ARG A 2 -26.65 22.45 -11.72
CA ARG A 2 -26.85 21.10 -12.28
C ARG A 2 -25.98 20.07 -11.57
N ASP A 3 -26.66 19.06 -11.06
CA ASP A 3 -26.12 17.84 -10.48
C ASP A 3 -25.25 17.11 -11.53
N ARG A 4 -23.96 16.97 -11.26
CA ARG A 4 -23.00 16.28 -12.15
C ARG A 4 -22.92 14.78 -11.89
N TYR A 5 -23.94 14.19 -11.29
CA TYR A 5 -23.97 12.75 -10.95
C TYR A 5 -25.08 11.96 -11.66
N SER A 6 -25.70 12.53 -12.69
CA SER A 6 -26.54 11.76 -13.63
C SER A 6 -25.81 11.59 -14.96
N MET A 7 -24.86 10.65 -15.02
CA MET A 7 -24.45 9.97 -16.26
C MET A 7 -23.40 8.87 -15.98
N ARG A 8 -23.89 7.65 -15.73
CA ARG A 8 -23.45 6.35 -16.30
C ARG A 8 -23.95 5.21 -15.41
N LEU A 9 -25.17 4.76 -15.71
CA LEU A 9 -25.58 3.39 -15.42
C LEU A 9 -24.86 2.48 -16.42
N GLY A 10 -24.13 1.47 -15.95
CA GLY A 10 -23.53 0.45 -16.82
C GLY A 10 -22.35 -0.35 -16.29
N GLY A 11 -21.85 -0.10 -15.08
CA GLY A 11 -20.82 -0.95 -14.46
C GLY A 11 -21.40 -1.74 -13.30
N GLN A 12 -21.76 -3.00 -13.51
CA GLN A 12 -21.87 -3.93 -12.39
C GLN A 12 -20.47 -4.03 -11.77
N PHE A 13 -20.23 -3.33 -10.66
CA PHE A 13 -19.07 -3.65 -9.83
C PHE A 13 -19.31 -5.07 -9.32
N ALA A 14 -18.60 -6.04 -9.90
CA ALA A 14 -18.61 -7.40 -9.40
C ALA A 14 -18.29 -7.34 -7.90
N PRO A 15 -18.98 -8.14 -7.06
CA PRO A 15 -18.64 -8.19 -5.65
C PRO A 15 -17.15 -8.51 -5.50
N PRO A 16 -16.44 -7.89 -4.55
CA PRO A 16 -15.00 -8.08 -4.41
C PRO A 16 -14.70 -9.57 -4.29
N LYS A 17 -13.80 -10.06 -5.15
CA LYS A 17 -13.42 -11.46 -5.18
C LYS A 17 -12.84 -11.85 -3.81
N ARG A 18 -13.41 -12.87 -3.20
CA ARG A 18 -12.88 -13.42 -1.95
C ARG A 18 -11.76 -14.40 -2.26
N TYR A 19 -10.65 -14.23 -1.56
CA TYR A 19 -9.52 -15.13 -1.62
C TYR A 19 -9.47 -15.98 -0.35
N ASP A 20 -8.96 -17.19 -0.47
CA ASP A 20 -8.58 -17.97 0.69
C ASP A 20 -7.41 -17.26 1.41
N ALA A 21 -7.45 -17.25 2.74
CA ALA A 21 -6.47 -16.52 3.54
C ALA A 21 -5.06 -17.09 3.36
N GLN A 22 -4.91 -18.41 3.26
CA GLN A 22 -3.61 -19.04 3.07
C GLN A 22 -2.99 -18.60 1.74
N VAL A 23 -3.79 -18.57 0.67
CA VAL A 23 -3.34 -18.13 -0.66
C VAL A 23 -2.83 -16.69 -0.64
N VAL A 24 -3.49 -15.79 0.10
CA VAL A 24 -3.04 -14.40 0.24
C VAL A 24 -1.73 -14.32 1.03
N LEU A 25 -1.63 -15.06 2.14
CA LEU A 25 -0.43 -15.07 2.98
C LEU A 25 0.78 -15.63 2.24
N ASP A 26 0.61 -16.72 1.49
CA ASP A 26 1.66 -17.32 0.67
C ASP A 26 2.15 -16.34 -0.39
N ARG A 27 1.23 -15.61 -1.03
CA ARG A 27 1.57 -14.59 -2.02
C ARG A 27 2.35 -13.43 -1.41
N ILE A 28 1.97 -12.96 -0.22
CA ILE A 28 2.70 -11.92 0.51
C ILE A 28 4.12 -12.39 0.83
N ALA A 29 4.27 -13.62 1.34
CA ALA A 29 5.57 -14.19 1.69
C ALA A 29 6.49 -14.34 0.47
N GLU A 30 5.95 -14.85 -0.65
CA GLU A 30 6.65 -15.00 -1.92
C GLU A 30 7.17 -13.64 -2.44
N VAL A 31 6.27 -12.66 -2.54
CA VAL A 31 6.59 -11.32 -3.02
C VAL A 31 7.63 -10.65 -2.14
N ALA A 32 7.45 -10.72 -0.82
CA ALA A 32 8.37 -10.12 0.14
C ALA A 32 9.77 -10.75 0.05
N THR A 33 9.85 -12.08 -0.08
CA THR A 33 11.13 -12.79 -0.22
C THR A 33 11.87 -12.37 -1.49
N ASN A 34 11.15 -12.25 -2.60
CA ASN A 34 11.75 -11.97 -3.90
C ASN A 34 12.18 -10.51 -4.10
N LEU A 35 11.48 -9.56 -3.48
CA LEU A 35 11.66 -8.13 -3.74
C LEU A 35 12.46 -7.40 -2.67
N ALA A 36 12.42 -7.88 -1.43
CA ALA A 36 13.10 -7.22 -0.33
C ALA A 36 14.61 -7.10 -0.56
N ALA A 37 15.26 -8.19 -1.00
CA ALA A 37 16.69 -8.20 -1.32
C ALA A 37 17.06 -7.19 -2.43
N GLN A 38 16.20 -7.01 -3.43
CA GLN A 38 16.41 -6.07 -4.52
C GLN A 38 16.21 -4.61 -4.09
N ALA A 39 15.31 -4.39 -3.14
CA ALA A 39 14.99 -3.07 -2.61
C ALA A 39 15.92 -2.61 -1.47
N GLY A 40 16.83 -3.47 -1.00
CA GLY A 40 17.68 -3.18 0.17
C GLY A 40 16.88 -3.07 1.48
N VAL A 41 15.72 -3.72 1.54
CA VAL A 41 14.82 -3.77 2.71
C VAL A 41 14.75 -5.22 3.19
N GLY A 42 14.45 -5.47 4.47
CA GLY A 42 14.22 -6.83 4.95
C GLY A 42 12.88 -7.41 4.44
N ALA A 43 12.84 -8.74 4.27
CA ALA A 43 11.65 -9.42 3.78
C ALA A 43 10.49 -9.34 4.79
N MET A 44 10.80 -9.33 6.09
CA MET A 44 9.78 -9.19 7.14
C MET A 44 9.09 -7.82 7.09
N GLU A 45 9.87 -6.75 6.91
CA GLU A 45 9.37 -5.38 6.76
C GLU A 45 8.52 -5.25 5.50
N THR A 46 8.95 -5.87 4.39
CA THR A 46 8.18 -5.88 3.14
C THR A 46 6.85 -6.60 3.30
N ALA A 47 6.84 -7.77 3.95
CA ALA A 47 5.61 -8.52 4.23
C ALA A 47 4.65 -7.74 5.16
N GLY A 48 5.18 -7.13 6.21
CA GLY A 48 4.42 -6.27 7.11
C GLY A 48 3.81 -5.07 6.40
N GLY A 49 4.60 -4.38 5.57
CA GLY A 49 4.12 -3.24 4.79
C GLY A 49 2.98 -3.62 3.84
N LEU A 50 3.09 -4.77 3.16
CA LEU A 50 2.03 -5.28 2.27
C LEU A 50 0.76 -5.59 3.05
N LEU A 51 0.88 -6.32 4.15
CA LEU A 51 -0.26 -6.68 4.99
C LEU A 51 -0.96 -5.42 5.52
N GLY A 52 -0.20 -4.49 6.10
CA GLY A 52 -0.74 -3.24 6.65
C GLY A 52 -1.44 -2.40 5.58
N TYR A 53 -0.84 -2.30 4.38
CA TYR A 53 -1.46 -1.61 3.25
C TYR A 53 -2.79 -2.25 2.82
N LEU A 54 -2.81 -3.58 2.65
CA LEU A 54 -4.01 -4.30 2.17
C LEU A 54 -5.13 -4.34 3.21
N VAL A 55 -4.80 -4.32 4.50
CA VAL A 55 -5.79 -4.17 5.58
C VAL A 55 -6.48 -2.80 5.48
N GLU A 56 -5.75 -1.73 5.19
CA GLU A 56 -6.32 -0.39 5.00
C GLU A 56 -7.01 -0.22 3.64
N ASN A 57 -6.57 -0.97 2.63
CA ASN A 57 -7.03 -0.85 1.25
C ASN A 57 -7.48 -2.21 0.68
N PRO A 58 -8.52 -2.85 1.25
CA PRO A 58 -8.92 -4.21 0.85
C PRO A 58 -9.43 -4.29 -0.60
N ARG A 59 -9.75 -3.15 -1.23
CA ARG A 59 -10.14 -3.06 -2.64
C ARG A 59 -9.00 -3.36 -3.61
N ASP A 60 -7.75 -3.17 -3.17
CA ASP A 60 -6.56 -3.39 -3.99
C ASP A 60 -6.07 -4.84 -3.90
N LEU A 61 -6.73 -5.69 -3.10
CA LEU A 61 -6.36 -7.10 -2.95
C LEU A 61 -6.35 -7.83 -4.29
N GLU A 62 -7.36 -7.63 -5.13
CA GLU A 62 -7.42 -8.29 -6.44
C GLU A 62 -6.28 -7.82 -7.37
N THR A 63 -6.02 -6.52 -7.39
CA THR A 63 -4.90 -5.92 -8.12
C THR A 63 -3.56 -6.52 -7.68
N PHE A 64 -3.33 -6.64 -6.36
CA PHE A 64 -2.15 -7.28 -5.81
C PHE A 64 -2.05 -8.76 -6.20
N MET A 65 -3.15 -9.52 -6.06
CA MET A 65 -3.14 -10.96 -6.30
C MET A 65 -2.86 -11.30 -7.77
N VAL A 66 -3.33 -10.48 -8.71
CA VAL A 66 -3.15 -10.70 -10.16
C VAL A 66 -1.86 -10.08 -10.68
N GLY A 67 -1.60 -8.81 -10.33
CA GLY A 67 -0.52 -8.02 -10.92
C GLY A 67 0.71 -7.82 -10.03
N GLY A 68 0.62 -8.19 -8.75
CA GLY A 68 1.70 -7.98 -7.79
C GLY A 68 1.84 -6.52 -7.34
N ILE A 69 3.00 -6.18 -6.75
CA ILE A 69 3.20 -4.88 -6.09
C ILE A 69 3.34 -3.70 -7.05
N TRP A 70 3.64 -3.98 -8.33
CA TRP A 70 3.88 -2.95 -9.33
C TRP A 70 2.57 -2.31 -9.81
N GLU A 71 1.46 -3.01 -9.63
CA GLU A 71 0.11 -2.50 -9.90
C GLU A 71 -0.49 -1.75 -8.68
N LEU A 72 0.21 -1.74 -7.54
CA LEU A 72 -0.22 -0.96 -6.38
C LEU A 72 0.09 0.53 -6.58
N PRO A 73 -0.72 1.44 -6.00
CA PRO A 73 -0.48 2.86 -6.07
C PRO A 73 0.95 3.25 -5.64
N PRO A 74 1.56 4.25 -6.30
CA PRO A 74 2.87 4.75 -5.90
C PRO A 74 2.91 5.13 -4.42
N GLY A 75 3.94 4.65 -3.74
CA GLY A 75 4.15 4.87 -2.32
C GLY A 75 3.21 4.10 -1.39
N TRP A 76 2.63 2.99 -1.86
CA TRP A 76 1.87 2.06 -1.01
C TRP A 76 2.67 1.66 0.26
N PHE A 77 3.99 1.52 0.14
CA PHE A 77 4.88 1.19 1.25
C PHE A 77 4.98 2.29 2.32
N GLN A 78 4.61 3.53 2.05
CA GLN A 78 4.52 4.59 3.08
C GLN A 78 3.09 4.77 3.63
N ARG A 79 2.14 4.00 3.09
CA ARG A 79 0.71 4.05 3.40
C ARG A 79 0.23 2.85 4.21
N HIS A 80 1.13 2.12 4.88
CA HIS A 80 0.74 1.14 5.88
C HIS A 80 0.66 1.76 7.28
N ASN A 81 0.16 0.99 8.25
CA ASN A 81 0.01 1.36 9.66
C ASN A 81 1.02 0.72 10.60
N LEU A 82 1.84 -0.22 10.12
CA LEU A 82 2.84 -0.89 10.95
C LEU A 82 4.09 -0.05 11.13
N THR A 83 4.70 -0.09 12.30
CA THR A 83 6.02 0.50 12.55
C THR A 83 7.13 -0.30 11.85
N TRP A 84 8.25 0.35 11.53
CA TRP A 84 9.42 -0.31 10.96
C TRP A 84 10.73 0.26 11.53
N HIS A 85 11.83 -0.48 11.36
CA HIS A 85 13.16 0.02 11.70
C HIS A 85 13.73 0.85 10.53
N ALA A 86 14.13 2.09 10.81
CA ALA A 86 14.93 2.88 9.89
C ALA A 86 16.38 2.37 9.83
N GLN A 87 17.15 2.87 8.86
CA GLN A 87 18.55 2.49 8.67
C GLN A 87 19.45 2.82 9.89
N ASP A 88 19.05 3.78 10.72
CA ASP A 88 19.73 4.13 11.96
C ASP A 88 19.30 3.26 13.16
N GLY A 89 18.44 2.26 12.93
CA GLY A 89 17.90 1.37 13.96
C GLY A 89 16.71 1.95 14.73
N SER A 90 16.33 3.21 14.50
CA SER A 90 15.17 3.82 15.16
C SER A 90 13.87 3.17 14.70
N ILE A 91 12.86 3.16 15.58
CA ILE A 91 11.51 2.70 15.24
C ILE A 91 10.73 3.89 14.70
N VAL A 92 10.26 3.76 13.47
CA VAL A 92 9.48 4.80 12.78
C VAL A 92 8.01 4.41 12.74
N HIS A 93 7.14 5.35 13.08
CA HIS A 93 5.70 5.21 12.88
C HIS A 93 5.29 5.86 11.53
N PRO A 94 4.46 5.19 10.70
CA PRO A 94 4.07 5.72 9.39
C PRO A 94 3.43 7.11 9.42
N ALA A 95 2.70 7.44 10.48
CA ALA A 95 2.08 8.75 10.65
C ALA A 95 3.10 9.89 10.73
N ASP A 96 4.29 9.62 11.28
CA ASP A 96 5.35 10.62 11.45
C ASP A 96 5.95 10.99 10.09
N VAL A 97 6.18 10.00 9.24
CA VAL A 97 6.70 10.19 7.88
C VAL A 97 5.71 10.96 7.00
N ARG A 98 4.41 10.63 7.08
CA ARG A 98 3.36 11.36 6.36
C ARG A 98 3.33 12.83 6.76
N SER A 99 3.35 13.10 8.06
CA SER A 99 3.33 14.45 8.62
C SER A 99 4.54 15.27 8.17
N LEU A 100 5.74 14.68 8.18
CA LEU A 100 6.98 15.33 7.71
C LEU A 100 6.97 15.60 6.20
N GLY A 101 6.43 14.66 5.40
CA GLY A 101 6.28 14.82 3.95
C GLY A 101 5.38 15.99 3.57
N GLU A 102 4.25 16.13 4.25
CA GLU A 102 3.32 17.25 4.07
C GLU A 102 3.95 18.61 4.43
N ILE A 103 4.71 18.65 5.53
CA ILE A 103 5.44 19.86 5.95
C ILE A 103 6.50 20.25 4.91
N SER A 104 7.24 19.27 4.37
CA SER A 104 8.27 19.50 3.35
C SER A 104 7.69 20.03 2.03
N GLN A 105 6.56 19.45 1.59
CA GLN A 105 5.81 19.91 0.41
C GLN A 105 5.31 21.35 0.57
N LYS A 106 4.72 21.69 1.73
CA LYS A 106 4.27 23.06 2.04
C LYS A 106 5.40 24.09 2.06
N LYS A 107 6.62 23.69 2.43
CA LYS A 107 7.81 24.58 2.37
C LYS A 107 8.32 24.80 0.94
N ARG A 108 8.15 23.84 0.03
CA ARG A 108 8.60 23.92 -1.37
C ARG A 108 7.65 24.71 -2.29
N GLY A 109 6.35 24.71 -2.03
CA GLY A 109 5.36 25.47 -2.81
C GLY A 109 5.21 26.96 -2.42
N ARG A 110 6.06 27.48 -1.53
CA ARG A 110 6.04 28.87 -1.03
C ARG A 110 7.20 29.72 -1.59
N ARG A 111 7.74 29.38 -2.75
CA ARG A 111 8.71 30.21 -3.49
C ARG A 111 8.09 30.77 -4.75
#